data_AF-A0A8R1HJ91-F1
#
_entry.id   AF-A0A8R1HJ91-F1
#
_cell.length_a   1.000
_cell.length_b   1.000
_cell.length_c   1.000
_cell.angle_alpha   90.00
_cell.angle_beta   90.00
_cell.angle_gamma   90.00
#
_symmetry.space_group_name_H-M   'P 1'
#
loop_
_entity.id
_entity.type
_entity.pdbx_description
1 polymer ?
#
loop_
_entity_poly.entity_id
_entity_poly.type
_entity_poly.pdbx_seq_one_letter_code
_entity_poly.pdbx_strand_id
1 'polypeptide(L)'
;MKRYVTLFVLACTLIVMLTLFQTSQVDEERPDVGGYTPTVQEARRRSIPPPLPATIHCDKLIARLNTTVPILLIDLDILQNIQNDNCNATIGKPVKASFTSIVRSRKKQVGVDVKYLAEHGLLENPALEVVYFSNDSKKDYLDFRTEPRNIIPKKFETRWVEHVKVPSDISTFLEFWKRAKFLQCMNLFIPRKAGNKPHMQPRPATAQLALLRDELIASGMYPFLNGGTLLGWFRECSVIPHTTDMDVAIVSENYNSGFLDNIANGNSSFRLSRKFGMLNDSFELTVAPNSGYLVYIDIFTMYKGIENGTEFSWVGGVAGDGTKYLYKYPPYSSWCAADLHGHIFWVTCTPRQQIVLEYGELWYQDHPTATYSWYSSQKNVRENGKWTKEQMKEIYHVYG
;
A
#
# COMPACT_ATOMS: atom_id res chain seq x y z
N MET A 1 -18.10 24.46 -58.40
CA MET A 1 -17.25 23.91 -57.32
C MET A 1 -15.82 23.60 -57.79
N LYS A 2 -15.04 24.60 -58.23
CA LYS A 2 -13.58 24.47 -58.49
C LYS A 2 -12.81 25.81 -58.34
N ARG A 3 -13.34 26.77 -57.55
CA ARG A 3 -12.70 28.08 -57.33
C ARG A 3 -12.56 28.51 -55.85
N TYR A 4 -12.97 27.69 -54.89
CA TYR A 4 -12.89 28.01 -53.46
C TYR A 4 -11.82 27.22 -52.68
N VAL A 5 -11.10 26.29 -53.33
CA VAL A 5 -10.07 25.47 -52.65
C VAL A 5 -8.67 26.11 -52.77
N THR A 6 -8.44 26.99 -53.74
CA THR A 6 -7.12 27.59 -53.97
C THR A 6 -6.81 28.81 -53.09
N LEU A 7 -7.83 29.46 -52.52
CA LEU A 7 -7.65 30.64 -51.65
C LEU A 7 -7.37 30.32 -50.18
N PHE A 8 -7.67 29.10 -49.73
CA PHE A 8 -7.46 28.71 -48.33
C PHE A 8 -6.04 28.18 -48.06
N VAL A 9 -5.34 27.68 -49.09
CA VAL A 9 -3.99 27.12 -48.95
C VAL A 9 -2.91 28.22 -48.94
N LEU A 10 -3.14 29.36 -49.60
CA LEU A 10 -2.20 30.50 -49.62
C LEU A 10 -2.20 31.33 -48.32
N ALA A 11 -3.28 31.30 -47.54
CA ALA A 11 -3.37 32.03 -46.26
C ALA A 11 -2.63 31.31 -45.12
N CYS A 12 -2.53 29.98 -45.14
CA CYS A 12 -1.86 29.21 -44.08
C CYS A 12 -0.32 29.20 -44.20
N THR A 13 0.23 29.41 -45.39
CA THR A 13 1.70 29.43 -45.60
C THR A 13 2.35 30.78 -45.25
N LEU A 14 1.59 31.89 -45.20
CA LEU A 14 2.13 33.20 -44.83
C LEU A 14 2.27 33.39 -43.30
N ILE A 15 1.45 32.71 -42.50
CA ILE A 15 1.45 32.85 -41.03
C ILE A 15 2.61 32.06 -40.38
N VAL A 16 3.08 30.99 -41.02
CA VAL A 16 4.22 30.18 -40.54
C VAL A 16 5.57 30.85 -40.84
N MET A 17 5.66 31.71 -41.86
CA MET A 17 6.89 32.45 -42.18
C MET A 17 7.07 33.75 -41.36
N LEU A 18 6.00 34.28 -40.76
CA LEU A 18 6.06 35.47 -39.90
C LEU A 18 6.37 35.17 -38.43
N THR A 19 6.26 33.90 -37.99
CA THR A 19 6.61 33.48 -36.62
C THR A 19 8.04 32.96 -36.49
N LEU A 20 8.72 32.69 -37.61
CA LEU A 20 10.14 32.25 -37.64
C LEU A 20 11.15 33.40 -37.80
N PHE A 21 10.69 34.65 -37.93
CA PHE A 21 11.55 35.84 -38.12
C PHE A 21 11.63 36.77 -36.90
N GLN A 22 11.07 36.40 -35.75
CA GLN A 22 11.08 37.23 -34.53
C GLN A 22 11.90 36.67 -33.35
N THR A 23 12.73 35.64 -33.55
CA THR A 23 13.71 35.21 -32.55
C THR A 23 15.13 35.41 -33.08
N SER A 24 15.47 36.66 -33.34
CA SER A 24 16.84 37.10 -33.60
C SER A 24 17.01 38.48 -32.98
N GLN A 25 17.97 38.60 -32.07
CA GLN A 25 18.56 39.84 -31.55
C GLN A 25 17.74 40.63 -30.51
N VAL A 26 18.05 40.40 -29.24
CA VAL A 26 18.37 41.48 -28.28
C VAL A 26 19.50 40.97 -27.38
N ASP A 27 20.73 41.39 -27.68
CA ASP A 27 21.83 41.51 -26.72
C ASP A 27 21.74 42.94 -26.14
N GLU A 28 21.71 43.09 -24.82
CA GLU A 28 22.55 44.07 -24.09
C GLU A 28 22.39 43.99 -22.56
N GLU A 29 23.56 44.05 -21.92
CA GLU A 29 23.87 44.54 -20.56
C GLU A 29 23.38 43.80 -19.31
N ARG A 30 24.31 43.04 -18.70
CA ARG A 30 24.38 42.83 -17.23
C ARG A 30 25.58 43.58 -16.67
N PRO A 31 25.45 44.27 -15.52
CA PRO A 31 26.58 44.87 -14.85
C PRO A 31 27.40 43.82 -14.09
N ASP A 32 28.71 44.01 -14.22
CA ASP A 32 29.82 43.33 -13.55
C ASP A 32 29.84 43.66 -12.05
N VAL A 33 29.82 42.63 -11.19
CA VAL A 33 30.24 42.74 -9.79
C VAL A 33 30.91 41.43 -9.34
N GLY A 34 32.22 41.52 -9.11
CA GLY A 34 32.87 40.85 -7.99
C GLY A 34 33.53 39.51 -8.29
N GLY A 35 34.78 39.58 -8.77
CA GLY A 35 35.67 38.43 -8.91
C GLY A 35 35.99 37.72 -7.59
N TYR A 36 35.97 36.39 -7.66
CA TYR A 36 36.74 35.52 -6.78
C TYR A 36 37.42 34.47 -7.64
N THR A 37 38.73 34.61 -7.83
CA THR A 37 39.59 33.64 -8.49
C THR A 37 39.97 32.55 -7.48
N PRO A 38 39.63 31.27 -7.70
CA PRO A 38 40.23 30.19 -6.93
C PRO A 38 41.65 29.96 -7.45
N THR A 39 42.62 30.11 -6.58
CA THR A 39 44.01 29.79 -6.83
C THR A 39 44.17 28.31 -7.18
N VAL A 40 45.11 28.05 -8.09
CA VAL A 40 45.51 26.74 -8.61
C VAL A 40 46.20 25.90 -7.53
N GLN A 41 45.44 25.44 -6.52
CA GLN A 41 45.94 24.51 -5.50
C GLN A 41 44.90 23.57 -4.86
N GLU A 42 43.77 23.28 -5.51
CA GLU A 42 42.86 22.21 -5.07
C GLU A 42 42.67 21.07 -6.09
N ALA A 43 43.47 21.05 -7.16
CA ALA A 43 43.53 19.95 -8.12
C ALA A 43 44.38 18.76 -7.59
N ARG A 44 43.98 18.17 -6.47
CA ARG A 44 44.42 16.82 -6.05
C ARG A 44 43.52 16.18 -4.99
N ARG A 45 42.20 16.30 -5.13
CA ARG A 45 41.32 15.28 -4.54
C ARG A 45 41.42 14.04 -5.41
N ARG A 46 42.10 13.02 -4.89
CA ARG A 46 41.93 11.64 -5.38
C ARG A 46 40.43 11.40 -5.51
N SER A 47 39.96 11.12 -6.71
CA SER A 47 38.64 10.58 -6.95
C SER A 47 38.49 9.35 -6.07
N ILE A 48 37.77 9.51 -4.95
CA ILE A 48 37.28 8.38 -4.18
C ILE A 48 36.33 7.68 -5.15
N PRO A 49 36.55 6.39 -5.49
CA PRO A 49 35.58 5.66 -6.28
C PRO A 49 34.22 5.78 -5.58
N PRO A 50 33.11 5.93 -6.33
CA PRO A 50 31.79 5.97 -5.71
C PRO A 50 31.66 4.78 -4.75
N PRO A 51 31.03 4.95 -3.57
CA PRO A 51 30.84 3.83 -2.67
C PRO A 51 30.16 2.70 -3.46
N LEU A 52 30.81 1.53 -3.47
CA LEU A 52 30.20 0.32 -4.01
C LEU A 52 28.81 0.18 -3.40
N PRO A 53 27.77 -0.15 -4.19
CA PRO A 53 26.42 -0.33 -3.65
C PRO A 53 26.47 -1.30 -2.47
N ALA A 54 25.82 -0.91 -1.38
CA ALA A 54 25.86 -1.53 -0.04
C ALA A 54 25.37 -3.00 0.04
N THR A 55 25.26 -3.70 -1.09
CA THR A 55 24.64 -5.03 -1.21
C THR A 55 25.65 -6.18 -1.33
N ILE A 56 26.92 -5.90 -1.63
CA ILE A 56 27.93 -6.94 -1.93
C ILE A 56 28.38 -7.70 -0.67
N HIS A 57 28.20 -7.13 0.53
CA HIS A 57 28.81 -7.67 1.75
C HIS A 57 28.13 -8.91 2.33
N CYS A 58 26.83 -9.10 2.09
CA CYS A 58 26.05 -10.20 2.65
C CYS A 58 25.98 -11.43 1.74
N ASP A 59 26.34 -11.31 0.46
CA ASP A 59 26.16 -12.39 -0.53
C ASP A 59 26.97 -13.63 -0.18
N LYS A 60 28.17 -13.47 0.39
CA LYS A 60 28.97 -14.60 0.89
C LYS A 60 28.30 -15.36 2.02
N LEU A 61 27.50 -14.69 2.85
CA LEU A 61 26.73 -15.35 3.91
C LEU A 61 25.55 -16.11 3.32
N ILE A 62 24.86 -15.50 2.35
CA ILE A 62 23.67 -16.05 1.71
C ILE A 62 24.05 -17.28 0.85
N ALA A 63 25.15 -17.22 0.11
CA ALA A 63 25.69 -18.32 -0.68
C ALA A 63 26.00 -19.58 0.16
N ARG A 64 26.27 -19.43 1.47
CA ARG A 64 26.50 -20.58 2.37
C ARG A 64 25.26 -21.43 2.63
N LEU A 65 24.06 -20.95 2.27
CA LEU A 65 22.85 -21.77 2.34
C LEU A 65 22.93 -22.98 1.38
N ASN A 66 23.70 -22.84 0.28
CA ASN A 66 24.07 -23.91 -0.66
C ASN A 66 22.89 -24.84 -0.99
N THR A 67 21.84 -24.27 -1.60
CA THR A 67 20.65 -25.02 -1.99
C THR A 67 20.74 -25.46 -3.45
N THR A 68 20.15 -26.60 -3.76
CA THR A 68 20.09 -27.15 -5.13
C THR A 68 18.87 -26.69 -5.91
N VAL A 69 17.88 -26.09 -5.24
CA VAL A 69 16.71 -25.48 -5.89
C VAL A 69 16.53 -24.03 -5.46
N PRO A 70 15.77 -23.24 -6.24
CA PRO A 70 15.35 -21.90 -5.87
C PRO A 70 14.62 -21.84 -4.52
N ILE A 71 15.17 -21.06 -3.58
CA ILE A 71 14.54 -20.76 -2.29
C ILE A 71 14.27 -19.25 -2.16
N LEU A 72 13.25 -18.88 -1.38
CA LEU A 72 13.01 -17.51 -0.95
C LEU A 72 13.53 -17.34 0.48
N LEU A 73 14.38 -16.35 0.72
CA LEU A 73 14.80 -16.03 2.08
C LEU A 73 13.64 -15.35 2.83
N ILE A 74 13.14 -16.01 3.88
CA ILE A 74 12.03 -15.52 4.72
C ILE A 74 12.43 -15.35 6.19
N ASP A 75 13.69 -15.64 6.53
CA ASP A 75 14.22 -15.49 7.87
C ASP A 75 14.36 -14.00 8.23
N LEU A 76 13.46 -13.50 9.09
CA LEU A 76 13.34 -12.08 9.39
C LEU A 76 14.60 -11.49 10.02
N ASP A 77 15.28 -12.24 10.90
CA ASP A 77 16.52 -11.74 11.50
C ASP A 77 17.62 -11.61 10.45
N ILE A 78 17.75 -12.59 9.54
CA ILE A 78 18.75 -12.50 8.46
C ILE A 78 18.43 -11.33 7.55
N LEU A 79 17.16 -11.17 7.14
CA LEU A 79 16.71 -10.05 6.32
C LEU A 79 17.01 -8.71 6.99
N GLN A 80 16.71 -8.57 8.27
CA GLN A 80 16.97 -7.34 9.02
C GLN A 80 18.46 -7.04 9.17
N ASN A 81 19.30 -8.08 9.29
CA ASN A 81 20.75 -7.90 9.27
C ASN A 81 21.29 -7.53 7.89
N ILE A 82 20.71 -8.06 6.80
CA ILE A 82 21.04 -7.63 5.43
C ILE A 82 20.67 -6.15 5.25
N GLN A 83 19.47 -5.74 5.71
CA GLN A 83 19.02 -4.36 5.65
C GLN A 83 19.95 -3.39 6.39
N ASN A 84 20.52 -3.82 7.52
CA ASN A 84 21.42 -3.02 8.36
C ASN A 84 22.90 -3.15 7.98
N ASP A 85 23.23 -3.82 6.86
CA ASP A 85 24.61 -4.19 6.46
C ASP A 85 25.42 -4.86 7.58
N ASN A 86 24.73 -5.58 8.48
CA ASN A 86 25.31 -6.20 9.65
C ASN A 86 25.66 -7.68 9.41
N CYS A 87 26.31 -7.96 8.28
CA CYS A 87 26.66 -9.32 7.87
C CYS A 87 28.03 -9.77 8.38
N ASN A 88 28.84 -8.84 8.93
CA ASN A 88 30.21 -9.06 9.40
C ASN A 88 30.36 -9.11 10.94
N ALA A 89 29.28 -9.20 11.73
CA ALA A 89 29.35 -9.27 13.19
C ALA A 89 29.93 -10.61 13.75
N THR A 90 31.07 -11.05 13.20
CA THR A 90 32.21 -11.69 13.87
C THR A 90 33.46 -11.56 13.01
N ILE A 91 34.20 -10.47 13.16
CA ILE A 91 35.65 -10.53 13.06
C ILE A 91 36.20 -9.72 14.24
N GLY A 92 36.46 -10.39 15.37
CA GLY A 92 37.44 -9.92 16.35
C GLY A 92 36.99 -9.21 17.64
N LYS A 93 35.72 -9.22 18.07
CA LYS A 93 35.37 -8.74 19.44
C LYS A 93 34.46 -9.71 20.20
N PRO A 94 34.75 -10.00 21.49
CA PRO A 94 33.84 -10.76 22.35
C PRO A 94 32.73 -9.83 22.82
N VAL A 95 31.62 -9.84 22.08
CA VAL A 95 30.33 -9.30 22.54
C VAL A 95 29.43 -10.51 22.75
N LYS A 96 28.70 -10.53 23.88
CA LYS A 96 27.72 -11.59 24.23
C LYS A 96 26.95 -12.03 22.97
N ALA A 97 27.20 -13.28 22.57
CA ALA A 97 26.70 -13.96 21.38
C ALA A 97 26.77 -13.16 20.07
N SER A 98 27.94 -13.22 19.42
CA SER A 98 28.12 -12.77 18.04
C SER A 98 27.03 -13.32 17.08
N PHE A 99 26.63 -12.53 16.08
CA PHE A 99 25.67 -12.87 15.01
C PHE A 99 25.98 -14.21 14.34
N THR A 100 27.24 -14.54 14.08
CA THR A 100 27.63 -15.86 13.53
C THR A 100 27.32 -17.01 14.50
N SER A 101 27.30 -16.77 15.82
CA SER A 101 26.91 -17.76 16.83
C SER A 101 25.39 -17.97 16.89
N ILE A 102 24.60 -16.90 16.69
CA ILE A 102 23.13 -16.94 16.63
C ILE A 102 22.68 -17.63 15.34
N VAL A 103 23.26 -17.23 14.21
CA VAL A 103 23.02 -17.88 12.91
C VAL A 103 23.51 -19.33 12.95
N ARG A 104 24.57 -19.70 13.68
CA ARG A 104 25.01 -21.11 13.74
C ARG A 104 24.13 -22.03 14.59
N SER A 105 23.40 -21.50 15.57
CA SER A 105 22.69 -22.32 16.57
C SER A 105 21.22 -22.60 16.26
N ARG A 106 20.58 -21.84 15.35
CA ARG A 106 19.20 -22.08 14.92
C ARG A 106 19.07 -22.41 13.43
N LYS A 107 17.97 -23.09 13.08
CA LYS A 107 17.56 -23.30 11.69
C LYS A 107 17.12 -21.97 11.06
N LYS A 108 17.39 -21.81 9.77
CA LYS A 108 17.11 -20.59 9.01
C LYS A 108 15.86 -20.83 8.21
N GLN A 109 14.89 -19.93 8.32
CA GLN A 109 13.63 -20.09 7.63
C GLN A 109 13.78 -19.73 6.14
N VAL A 110 13.39 -20.67 5.28
CA VAL A 110 13.42 -20.50 3.83
C VAL A 110 12.09 -20.94 3.23
N GLY A 111 11.56 -20.13 2.33
CA GLY A 111 10.37 -20.42 1.55
C GLY A 111 10.72 -21.30 0.35
N VAL A 112 10.00 -22.40 0.14
CA VAL A 112 10.16 -23.27 -1.03
C VAL A 112 8.82 -23.44 -1.74
N ASP A 113 8.82 -23.23 -3.05
CA ASP A 113 7.61 -23.45 -3.86
C ASP A 113 7.24 -24.95 -3.83
N VAL A 114 5.96 -25.25 -3.59
CA VAL A 114 5.42 -26.62 -3.54
C VAL A 114 5.70 -27.43 -4.80
N LYS A 115 5.98 -26.79 -5.95
CA LYS A 115 6.41 -27.51 -7.16
C LYS A 115 7.74 -28.27 -7.00
N TYR A 116 8.56 -27.89 -6.01
CA TYR A 116 9.81 -28.57 -5.65
C TYR A 116 9.64 -29.60 -4.52
N LEU A 117 8.41 -29.98 -4.15
CA LEU A 117 8.18 -31.00 -3.09
C LEU A 117 8.79 -32.36 -3.42
N ALA A 118 8.92 -32.71 -4.71
CA ALA A 118 9.52 -33.96 -5.14
C ALA A 118 11.06 -33.97 -5.06
N GLU A 119 11.70 -32.82 -4.81
CA GLU A 119 13.17 -32.69 -4.72
C GLU A 119 13.64 -33.03 -3.30
N HIS A 120 14.02 -34.28 -3.07
CA HIS A 120 14.31 -34.82 -1.73
C HIS A 120 15.57 -34.18 -1.10
N GLY A 121 16.51 -33.66 -1.92
CA GLY A 121 17.79 -33.11 -1.45
C GLY A 121 17.72 -31.79 -0.66
N LEU A 122 16.58 -31.12 -0.63
CA LEU A 122 16.40 -29.87 0.14
C LEU A 122 16.09 -30.11 1.62
N LEU A 123 15.50 -31.27 1.92
CA LEU A 123 14.96 -31.62 3.24
C LEU A 123 16.05 -32.12 4.20
N GLU A 124 17.25 -32.42 3.69
CA GLU A 124 18.34 -33.02 4.46
C GLU A 124 19.31 -32.00 5.04
N ASN A 125 19.20 -30.71 4.70
CA ASN A 125 20.08 -29.69 5.28
C ASN A 125 19.63 -29.35 6.71
N PRO A 126 20.35 -29.79 7.77
CA PRO A 126 19.92 -29.58 9.15
C PRO A 126 19.96 -28.10 9.56
N ALA A 127 20.60 -27.24 8.76
CA ALA A 127 20.66 -25.80 9.01
C ALA A 127 19.41 -25.04 8.52
N LEU A 128 18.52 -25.67 7.75
CA LEU A 128 17.35 -25.00 7.16
C LEU A 128 16.06 -25.47 7.83
N GLU A 129 15.15 -24.51 8.03
CA GLU A 129 13.75 -24.75 8.34
C GLU A 129 12.95 -24.39 7.08
N VAL A 130 12.47 -25.41 6.38
CA VAL A 130 11.77 -25.25 5.11
C VAL A 130 10.29 -24.97 5.36
N VAL A 131 9.80 -23.86 4.81
CA VAL A 131 8.38 -23.51 4.78
C VAL A 131 7.90 -23.56 3.34
N TYR A 132 6.97 -24.46 3.04
CA TYR A 132 6.43 -24.57 1.70
C TYR A 132 5.40 -23.48 1.40
N PHE A 133 5.39 -22.96 0.18
CA PHE A 133 4.34 -22.05 -0.30
C PHE A 133 3.84 -22.43 -1.69
N SER A 134 2.57 -22.11 -1.97
CA SER A 134 2.03 -22.17 -3.33
C SER A 134 1.98 -20.79 -3.98
N ASN A 135 2.28 -20.75 -5.28
CA ASN A 135 2.21 -19.56 -6.13
C ASN A 135 1.16 -19.77 -7.24
N ASP A 136 -0.10 -19.53 -6.92
CA ASP A 136 -1.22 -19.63 -7.88
C ASP A 136 -1.25 -18.40 -8.80
N SER A 137 -1.34 -18.61 -10.11
CA SER A 137 -1.44 -17.51 -11.09
C SER A 137 -2.72 -16.69 -10.97
N LYS A 138 -3.78 -17.25 -10.38
CA LYS A 138 -5.08 -16.59 -10.18
C LYS A 138 -5.15 -15.73 -8.93
N LYS A 139 -4.10 -15.74 -8.11
CA LYS A 139 -4.02 -15.03 -6.84
C LYS A 139 -2.85 -14.06 -6.84
N ASP A 140 -2.95 -12.95 -6.12
CA ASP A 140 -1.87 -11.95 -6.02
C ASP A 140 -0.97 -12.12 -4.77
N TYR A 141 -1.06 -13.28 -4.12
CA TYR A 141 -0.28 -13.63 -2.94
C TYR A 141 0.40 -15.00 -3.05
N LEU A 142 1.47 -15.16 -2.28
CA LEU A 142 2.07 -16.44 -1.96
C LEU A 142 1.38 -17.01 -0.72
N ASP A 143 1.11 -18.31 -0.73
CA ASP A 143 0.35 -19.00 0.31
C ASP A 143 1.21 -20.03 1.03
N PHE A 144 1.70 -19.66 2.22
CA PHE A 144 2.65 -20.41 3.02
C PHE A 144 1.93 -21.40 3.94
N ARG A 145 2.39 -22.65 3.91
CA ARG A 145 1.94 -23.76 4.77
C ARG A 145 2.59 -23.69 6.16
N THR A 146 2.47 -22.54 6.81
CA THR A 146 2.86 -22.32 8.22
C THR A 146 1.72 -22.68 9.17
N GLU A 147 2.03 -22.82 10.45
CA GLU A 147 1.03 -22.91 11.51
C GLU A 147 1.25 -21.77 12.51
N PRO A 148 0.38 -20.73 12.55
CA PRO A 148 -0.81 -20.53 11.70
C PRO A 148 -0.46 -20.23 10.24
N ARG A 149 -1.38 -20.53 9.31
CA ARG A 149 -1.23 -20.27 7.86
C ARG A 149 -0.92 -18.80 7.59
N ASN A 150 0.03 -18.54 6.69
CA ASN A 150 0.44 -17.20 6.31
C ASN A 150 0.23 -16.98 4.80
N ILE A 151 -0.23 -15.78 4.42
CA ILE A 151 -0.20 -15.32 3.03
C ILE A 151 0.49 -13.95 2.96
N ILE A 152 1.28 -13.70 1.92
CA ILE A 152 1.92 -12.39 1.67
C ILE A 152 1.73 -11.98 0.21
N PRO A 153 1.69 -10.67 -0.11
CA PRO A 153 1.68 -10.23 -1.51
C PRO A 153 2.83 -10.85 -2.28
N LYS A 154 2.59 -11.29 -3.52
CA LYS A 154 3.65 -11.88 -4.36
C LYS A 154 4.34 -10.87 -5.29
N LYS A 155 3.82 -9.64 -5.34
CA LYS A 155 4.37 -8.52 -6.10
C LYS A 155 5.41 -7.79 -5.25
N PHE A 156 6.62 -8.35 -5.22
CA PHE A 156 7.81 -7.72 -4.65
C PHE A 156 9.03 -8.14 -5.46
N GLU A 157 9.99 -7.23 -5.59
CA GLU A 157 11.21 -7.50 -6.32
C GLU A 157 12.17 -8.36 -5.49
N THR A 158 12.92 -9.23 -6.17
CA THR A 158 13.96 -10.05 -5.55
C THR A 158 15.24 -9.96 -6.35
N ARG A 159 16.37 -10.00 -5.66
CA ARG A 159 17.68 -10.26 -6.26
C ARG A 159 18.08 -11.71 -6.01
N TRP A 160 18.91 -12.24 -6.89
CA TRP A 160 19.46 -13.59 -6.75
C TRP A 160 20.85 -13.57 -6.13
N VAL A 161 21.07 -14.50 -5.21
CA VAL A 161 22.41 -14.92 -4.78
C VAL A 161 22.44 -16.43 -4.96
N GLU A 162 23.08 -16.89 -6.04
CA GLU A 162 23.00 -18.29 -6.48
C GLU A 162 21.54 -18.74 -6.62
N HIS A 163 21.10 -19.75 -5.86
CA HIS A 163 19.72 -20.25 -5.84
C HIS A 163 18.82 -19.57 -4.78
N VAL A 164 19.28 -18.49 -4.15
CA VAL A 164 18.54 -17.78 -3.10
C VAL A 164 17.94 -16.49 -3.65
N LYS A 165 16.61 -16.40 -3.65
CA LYS A 165 15.87 -15.16 -3.84
C LYS A 165 15.86 -14.37 -2.55
N VAL A 166 16.39 -13.16 -2.61
CA VAL A 166 16.43 -12.22 -1.49
C VAL A 166 15.53 -11.05 -1.85
N PRO A 167 14.53 -10.69 -1.02
CA PRO A 167 13.74 -9.48 -1.23
C PRO A 167 14.64 -8.25 -1.42
N SER A 168 14.40 -7.49 -2.48
CA SER A 168 15.18 -6.29 -2.78
C SER A 168 14.80 -5.13 -1.85
N ASP A 169 13.50 -4.94 -1.64
CA ASP A 169 12.97 -4.05 -0.61
C ASP A 169 12.62 -4.88 0.64
N ILE A 170 13.62 -5.03 1.51
CA ILE A 170 13.47 -5.78 2.75
C ILE A 170 12.46 -5.11 3.69
N SER A 171 12.41 -3.78 3.73
CA SER A 171 11.51 -3.07 4.64
C SER A 171 10.05 -3.38 4.33
N THR A 172 9.68 -3.30 3.05
CA THR A 172 8.33 -3.63 2.60
C THR A 172 8.01 -5.12 2.80
N PHE A 173 8.98 -6.00 2.53
CA PHE A 173 8.81 -7.44 2.76
C PHE A 173 8.55 -7.77 4.25
N LEU A 174 9.26 -7.11 5.17
CA LEU A 174 9.03 -7.27 6.62
C LEU A 174 7.64 -6.78 7.03
N GLU A 175 7.15 -5.67 6.45
CA GLU A 175 5.79 -5.20 6.70
C GLU A 175 4.72 -6.15 6.17
N PHE A 176 4.96 -6.84 5.04
CA PHE A 176 4.10 -7.92 4.56
C PHE A 176 4.08 -9.09 5.54
N TRP A 177 5.27 -9.55 5.97
CA TRP A 177 5.38 -10.70 6.85
C TRP A 177 4.74 -10.46 8.22
N LYS A 178 4.90 -9.25 8.76
CA LYS A 178 4.27 -8.81 10.01
C LYS A 178 2.73 -8.95 10.01
N ARG A 179 2.11 -8.98 8.82
CA ARG A 179 0.66 -9.05 8.63
C ARG A 179 0.21 -10.34 7.95
N ALA A 180 1.10 -11.33 7.86
CA ALA A 180 0.88 -12.48 6.99
C ALA A 180 -0.17 -13.46 7.52
N LYS A 181 -0.47 -13.44 8.83
CA LYS A 181 -1.38 -14.40 9.48
C LYS A 181 -2.74 -14.39 8.77
N PHE A 182 -3.07 -15.50 8.12
CA PHE A 182 -4.30 -15.63 7.35
C PHE A 182 -5.52 -15.77 8.26
N LEU A 183 -6.58 -15.04 7.94
CA LEU A 183 -7.90 -15.20 8.52
C LEU A 183 -8.92 -15.56 7.44
N GLN A 184 -9.78 -16.51 7.78
CA GLN A 184 -10.90 -16.90 6.94
C GLN A 184 -12.14 -16.06 7.29
N CYS A 185 -12.83 -15.59 6.26
CA CYS A 185 -14.17 -15.03 6.37
C CYS A 185 -15.22 -16.09 6.74
N MET A 186 -16.40 -15.66 7.17
CA MET A 186 -17.46 -16.56 7.64
C MET A 186 -18.27 -17.23 6.53
N ASN A 187 -18.26 -16.68 5.31
CA ASN A 187 -18.97 -17.21 4.14
C ASN A 187 -20.49 -17.44 4.40
N LEU A 188 -21.14 -16.49 5.07
CA LEU A 188 -22.56 -16.57 5.38
C LEU A 188 -23.40 -16.27 4.15
N PHE A 189 -24.50 -17.00 4.00
CA PHE A 189 -25.54 -16.66 3.04
C PHE A 189 -26.43 -15.53 3.60
N ILE A 190 -26.51 -14.42 2.89
CA ILE A 190 -27.30 -13.25 3.31
C ILE A 190 -28.56 -13.14 2.46
N PRO A 191 -29.74 -13.42 3.04
CA PRO A 191 -31.01 -13.28 2.34
C PRO A 191 -31.32 -11.80 2.12
N ARG A 192 -31.42 -11.39 0.86
CA ARG A 192 -31.72 -10.01 0.47
C ARG A 192 -33.16 -9.87 0.01
N LYS A 193 -33.82 -8.78 0.41
CA LYS A 193 -35.19 -8.49 -0.05
C LYS A 193 -35.20 -8.23 -1.56
N ALA A 194 -36.27 -8.66 -2.21
CA ALA A 194 -36.54 -8.31 -3.60
C ALA A 194 -36.57 -6.78 -3.75
N GLY A 195 -35.62 -6.21 -4.50
CA GLY A 195 -35.44 -4.76 -4.67
C GLY A 195 -34.04 -4.25 -4.35
N ASN A 196 -33.25 -4.96 -3.54
CA ASN A 196 -31.83 -4.66 -3.30
C ASN A 196 -31.00 -5.08 -4.51
N LYS A 197 -31.13 -4.33 -5.62
CA LYS A 197 -30.39 -4.57 -6.85
C LYS A 197 -28.89 -4.37 -6.59
N PRO A 198 -28.02 -5.21 -7.17
CA PRO A 198 -26.59 -4.97 -7.12
C PRO A 198 -26.27 -3.59 -7.72
N HIS A 199 -25.60 -2.75 -6.92
CA HIS A 199 -24.96 -1.52 -7.38
C HIS A 199 -23.53 -1.80 -7.86
N MET A 200 -22.87 -2.78 -7.23
CA MET A 200 -21.49 -3.14 -7.46
C MET A 200 -21.35 -4.61 -7.84
N GLN A 201 -20.60 -4.89 -8.91
CA GLN A 201 -20.19 -6.25 -9.25
C GLN A 201 -18.96 -6.64 -8.41
N PRO A 202 -19.04 -7.69 -7.58
CA PRO A 202 -18.02 -7.90 -6.56
C PRO A 202 -16.60 -8.10 -7.06
N ARG A 203 -16.41 -8.97 -8.07
CA ARG A 203 -15.07 -9.29 -8.60
C ARG A 203 -14.43 -8.13 -9.35
N PRO A 204 -15.10 -7.45 -10.30
CA PRO A 204 -14.56 -6.25 -10.93
C PRO A 204 -14.19 -5.15 -9.94
N ALA A 205 -15.03 -4.90 -8.93
CA ALA A 205 -14.72 -3.91 -7.91
C ALA A 205 -13.52 -4.31 -7.04
N THR A 206 -13.46 -5.55 -6.59
CA THR A 206 -12.32 -6.06 -5.81
C THR A 206 -11.01 -5.95 -6.60
N ALA A 207 -11.02 -6.17 -7.91
CA ALA A 207 -9.84 -5.98 -8.75
C ALA A 207 -9.36 -4.53 -8.76
N GLN A 208 -10.28 -3.55 -8.81
CA GLN A 208 -9.91 -2.13 -8.66
C GLN A 208 -9.38 -1.82 -7.26
N LEU A 209 -9.95 -2.41 -6.22
CA LEU A 209 -9.45 -2.27 -4.85
C LEU A 209 -8.02 -2.83 -4.70
N ALA A 210 -7.71 -3.95 -5.36
CA ALA A 210 -6.38 -4.55 -5.36
C ALA A 210 -5.35 -3.68 -6.11
N LEU A 211 -5.76 -3.04 -7.21
CA LEU A 211 -4.92 -2.05 -7.91
C LEU A 211 -4.62 -0.85 -7.02
N LEU A 212 -5.62 -0.31 -6.32
CA LEU A 212 -5.43 0.79 -5.38
C LEU A 212 -4.48 0.40 -4.25
N ARG A 213 -4.66 -0.79 -3.67
CA ARG A 213 -3.77 -1.33 -2.64
C ARG A 213 -2.32 -1.32 -3.11
N ASP A 214 -2.04 -1.77 -4.33
CA ASP A 214 -0.69 -1.80 -4.88
C ASP A 214 -0.07 -0.40 -5.01
N GLU A 215 -0.83 0.61 -5.46
CA GLU A 215 -0.34 2.00 -5.57
C GLU A 215 -0.09 2.64 -4.19
N LEU A 216 -0.93 2.32 -3.20
CA LEU A 216 -0.73 2.75 -1.82
C LEU A 216 0.53 2.11 -1.23
N ILE A 217 0.74 0.80 -1.42
CA ILE A 217 1.96 0.10 -1.00
C ILE A 217 3.20 0.70 -1.65
N ALA A 218 3.16 0.99 -2.96
CA ALA A 218 4.27 1.63 -3.67
C ALA A 218 4.61 3.02 -3.11
N SER A 219 3.65 3.66 -2.43
CA SER A 219 3.83 4.94 -1.73
C SER A 219 4.17 4.76 -0.23
N GLY A 220 4.42 3.54 0.23
CA GLY A 220 4.76 3.23 1.63
C GLY A 220 3.55 3.14 2.58
N MET A 221 2.34 3.04 2.05
CA MET A 221 1.10 2.91 2.82
C MET A 221 0.58 1.47 2.80
N TYR A 222 0.07 0.97 3.93
CA TYR A 222 -0.44 -0.39 4.07
C TYR A 222 -1.95 -0.38 4.36
N PRO A 223 -2.82 -0.31 3.34
CA PRO A 223 -4.26 -0.16 3.52
C PRO A 223 -4.93 -1.45 4.00
N PHE A 224 -5.85 -1.32 4.95
CA PHE A 224 -6.66 -2.44 5.46
C PHE A 224 -8.15 -2.19 5.18
N LEU A 225 -8.93 -3.26 5.03
CA LEU A 225 -10.37 -3.16 4.81
C LEU A 225 -11.02 -2.50 6.02
N ASN A 226 -11.93 -1.56 5.74
CA ASN A 226 -12.69 -0.87 6.77
C ASN A 226 -14.19 -0.86 6.42
N GLY A 227 -15.03 -0.38 7.32
CA GLY A 227 -16.43 -0.07 7.00
C GLY A 227 -17.22 -1.21 6.38
N GLY A 228 -18.04 -0.87 5.38
CA GLY A 228 -18.92 -1.83 4.69
C GLY A 228 -18.12 -2.90 3.93
N THR A 229 -16.89 -2.58 3.55
CA THR A 229 -15.99 -3.51 2.85
C THR A 229 -15.44 -4.58 3.81
N LEU A 230 -15.05 -4.21 5.02
CA LEU A 230 -14.67 -5.16 6.07
C LEU A 230 -15.87 -6.05 6.46
N LEU A 231 -17.05 -5.46 6.63
CA LEU A 231 -18.27 -6.22 6.92
C LEU A 231 -18.57 -7.24 5.81
N GLY A 232 -18.55 -6.80 4.55
CA GLY A 232 -18.75 -7.67 3.40
C GLY A 232 -17.77 -8.84 3.41
N TRP A 233 -16.47 -8.55 3.51
CA TRP A 233 -15.45 -9.60 3.55
C TRP A 233 -15.71 -10.57 4.70
N PHE A 234 -15.83 -10.08 5.93
CA PHE A 234 -15.96 -10.95 7.11
C PHE A 234 -17.23 -11.80 7.04
N ARG A 235 -18.35 -11.22 6.61
CA ARG A 235 -19.66 -11.85 6.59
C ARG A 235 -19.84 -12.78 5.41
N GLU A 236 -19.46 -12.36 4.20
CA GLU A 236 -19.90 -12.98 2.93
C GLU A 236 -18.74 -13.41 2.03
N CYS A 237 -17.49 -13.21 2.46
CA CYS A 237 -16.30 -13.43 1.63
C CYS A 237 -16.32 -12.63 0.31
N SER A 238 -17.02 -11.50 0.29
CA SER A 238 -17.28 -10.67 -0.89
C SER A 238 -17.51 -9.22 -0.44
N VAL A 239 -17.42 -8.24 -1.35
CA VAL A 239 -18.01 -6.92 -1.08
C VAL A 239 -19.53 -7.03 -1.04
N ILE A 240 -20.20 -6.12 -0.33
CA ILE A 240 -21.66 -6.07 -0.25
C ILE A 240 -22.20 -5.54 -1.59
N PRO A 241 -22.94 -6.34 -2.39
CA PRO A 241 -23.20 -6.02 -3.79
C PRO A 241 -24.10 -4.79 -4.00
N HIS A 242 -24.86 -4.34 -2.99
CA HIS A 242 -25.72 -3.17 -3.09
C HIS A 242 -25.11 -1.91 -2.46
N THR A 243 -23.87 -1.92 -1.97
CA THR A 243 -23.20 -0.66 -1.57
C THR A 243 -22.72 0.11 -2.79
N THR A 244 -22.46 1.40 -2.61
CA THR A 244 -22.10 2.34 -3.68
C THR A 244 -20.59 2.58 -3.79
N ASP A 245 -19.86 2.18 -2.77
CA ASP A 245 -18.44 2.43 -2.54
C ASP A 245 -17.78 1.23 -1.84
N MET A 246 -16.46 1.32 -1.73
CA MET A 246 -15.63 0.47 -0.89
C MET A 246 -14.78 1.33 0.03
N ASP A 247 -14.40 0.78 1.18
CA ASP A 247 -13.71 1.49 2.24
C ASP A 247 -12.41 0.76 2.60
N VAL A 248 -11.32 1.51 2.59
CA VAL A 248 -10.07 1.11 3.24
C VAL A 248 -9.65 2.19 4.21
N ALA A 249 -8.81 1.81 5.15
CA ALA A 249 -8.15 2.77 6.02
C ALA A 249 -6.64 2.53 6.03
N ILE A 250 -5.90 3.58 6.37
CA ILE A 250 -4.47 3.56 6.64
C ILE A 250 -4.22 4.16 8.01
N VAL A 251 -3.23 3.67 8.74
CA VAL A 251 -2.83 4.32 9.99
C VAL A 251 -2.16 5.66 9.67
N SER A 252 -2.45 6.68 10.47
CA SER A 252 -1.96 8.04 10.27
C SER A 252 -0.44 8.14 10.16
N GLU A 253 0.27 7.30 10.90
CA GLU A 253 1.73 7.22 10.91
C GLU A 253 2.31 6.59 9.64
N ASN A 254 1.48 6.00 8.78
CA ASN A 254 1.88 5.48 7.48
C ASN A 254 1.46 6.38 6.33
N TYR A 255 0.71 7.47 6.58
CA TYR A 255 0.30 8.37 5.52
C TYR A 255 1.52 8.95 4.79
N ASN A 256 1.45 8.92 3.45
CA ASN A 256 2.47 9.48 2.58
C ASN A 256 1.81 10.25 1.44
N SER A 257 2.21 11.52 1.25
CA SER A 257 1.66 12.38 0.18
C SER A 257 2.05 11.91 -1.22
N GLY A 258 3.05 11.03 -1.35
CA GLY A 258 3.53 10.52 -2.64
C GLY A 258 2.43 9.89 -3.50
N PHE A 259 1.39 9.31 -2.90
CA PHE A 259 0.22 8.84 -3.65
C PHE A 259 -0.57 9.98 -4.31
N LEU A 260 -0.81 11.08 -3.58
CA LEU A 260 -1.45 12.27 -4.16
C LEU A 260 -0.56 12.95 -5.20
N ASP A 261 0.76 12.94 -4.98
CA ASP A 261 1.71 13.45 -5.97
C ASP A 261 1.68 12.61 -7.25
N ASN A 262 1.54 11.28 -7.14
CA ASN A 262 1.36 10.40 -8.29
C ASN A 262 0.04 10.66 -9.03
N ILE A 263 -1.06 10.91 -8.33
CA ILE A 263 -2.33 11.33 -8.95
C ILE A 263 -2.15 12.67 -9.68
N ALA A 264 -1.57 13.68 -9.02
CA ALA A 264 -1.40 15.01 -9.58
C ALA A 264 -0.52 15.03 -10.84
N ASN A 265 0.49 14.15 -10.90
CA ASN A 265 1.41 14.03 -12.02
C ASN A 265 0.92 13.09 -13.14
N GLY A 266 -0.29 12.52 -13.01
CA GLY A 266 -0.84 11.58 -14.01
C GLY A 266 -0.17 10.20 -14.00
N ASN A 267 0.55 9.86 -12.93
CA ASN A 267 1.26 8.58 -12.76
C ASN A 267 0.44 7.54 -11.96
N SER A 268 -0.82 7.83 -11.65
CA SER A 268 -1.75 6.92 -10.96
C SER A 268 -2.81 6.38 -11.91
N SER A 269 -3.26 5.15 -11.66
CA SER A 269 -4.43 4.54 -12.31
C SER A 269 -5.74 5.12 -11.80
N PHE A 270 -5.70 6.01 -10.79
CA PHE A 270 -6.84 6.62 -10.14
C PHE A 270 -6.85 8.13 -10.31
N ARG A 271 -8.04 8.73 -10.18
CA ARG A 271 -8.24 10.16 -9.96
C ARG A 271 -8.83 10.40 -8.59
N LEU A 272 -8.51 11.56 -8.05
CA LEU A 272 -9.14 12.07 -6.84
C LEU A 272 -10.55 12.57 -7.17
N SER A 273 -11.54 12.16 -6.40
CA SER A 273 -12.94 12.60 -6.50
C SER A 273 -13.34 13.46 -5.30
N ARG A 274 -12.86 13.13 -4.10
CA ARG A 274 -13.08 13.95 -2.90
C ARG A 274 -11.83 13.98 -2.04
N LYS A 275 -11.61 15.08 -1.34
CA LYS A 275 -10.60 15.22 -0.29
C LYS A 275 -11.19 16.02 0.85
N PHE A 276 -11.33 15.38 2.00
CA PHE A 276 -11.94 15.95 3.21
C PHE A 276 -10.95 15.99 4.37
N GLY A 277 -11.15 16.97 5.27
CA GLY A 277 -10.44 17.09 6.54
C GLY A 277 -8.99 17.57 6.44
N MET A 278 -8.33 17.60 7.60
CA MET A 278 -6.90 17.86 7.72
C MET A 278 -6.16 16.58 8.05
N LEU A 279 -4.87 16.48 7.69
CA LEU A 279 -4.11 15.24 7.90
C LEU A 279 -4.11 14.76 9.35
N ASN A 280 -4.20 15.67 10.33
CA ASN A 280 -4.29 15.36 11.75
C ASN A 280 -5.73 15.28 12.31
N ASP A 281 -6.76 15.49 11.47
CA ASP A 281 -8.15 15.60 11.91
C ASP A 281 -9.13 15.29 10.78
N SER A 282 -9.72 14.08 10.83
CA SER A 282 -10.74 13.60 9.88
C SER A 282 -10.32 13.59 8.41
N PHE A 283 -9.05 13.25 8.11
CA PHE A 283 -8.60 13.15 6.72
C PHE A 283 -9.22 11.96 5.99
N GLU A 284 -9.78 12.22 4.82
CA GLU A 284 -10.40 11.22 3.95
C GLU A 284 -10.14 11.58 2.49
N LEU A 285 -9.80 10.58 1.68
CA LEU A 285 -9.72 10.70 0.23
C LEU A 285 -10.74 9.76 -0.39
N THR A 286 -11.42 10.23 -1.44
CA THR A 286 -12.20 9.35 -2.31
C THR A 286 -11.54 9.33 -3.67
N VAL A 287 -11.25 8.13 -4.15
CA VAL A 287 -10.67 7.93 -5.48
C VAL A 287 -11.59 7.09 -6.36
N ALA A 288 -11.40 7.22 -7.67
CA ALA A 288 -12.06 6.37 -8.64
C ALA A 288 -11.07 5.98 -9.76
N PRO A 289 -11.17 4.77 -10.33
CA PRO A 289 -10.30 4.34 -11.42
C PRO A 289 -10.43 5.22 -12.66
N ASN A 290 -9.31 5.60 -13.28
CA ASN A 290 -9.27 6.35 -14.55
C ASN A 290 -9.80 5.52 -15.72
N SER A 291 -9.72 4.19 -15.62
CA SER A 291 -10.24 3.24 -16.60
C SER A 291 -10.73 1.97 -15.91
N GLY A 292 -11.48 1.14 -16.63
CA GLY A 292 -12.02 -0.12 -16.10
C GLY A 292 -13.34 0.06 -15.37
N TYR A 293 -13.54 -0.70 -14.29
CA TYR A 293 -14.81 -0.73 -13.56
C TYR A 293 -14.97 0.51 -12.67
N LEU A 294 -15.98 1.34 -12.93
CA LEU A 294 -16.23 2.53 -12.12
C LEU A 294 -16.73 2.13 -10.72
N VAL A 295 -15.93 2.43 -9.72
CA VAL A 295 -16.26 2.29 -8.30
C VAL A 295 -15.55 3.39 -7.53
N TYR A 296 -16.23 3.98 -6.55
CA TYR A 296 -15.63 4.92 -5.61
C TYR A 296 -15.02 4.15 -4.46
N ILE A 297 -13.82 4.55 -4.05
CA ILE A 297 -13.10 3.93 -2.93
C ILE A 297 -12.69 5.03 -1.97
N ASP A 298 -13.18 4.93 -0.74
CA ASP A 298 -12.85 5.84 0.35
C ASP A 298 -11.61 5.31 1.09
N ILE A 299 -10.63 6.18 1.27
CA ILE A 299 -9.37 5.95 1.97
C ILE A 299 -9.40 6.83 3.22
N PHE A 300 -9.73 6.20 4.34
CA PHE A 300 -9.78 6.87 5.64
C PHE A 300 -8.40 6.90 6.30
N THR A 301 -8.05 8.01 6.93
CA THR A 301 -6.94 8.04 7.88
C THR A 301 -7.42 7.62 9.26
N MET A 302 -6.75 6.62 9.82
CA MET A 302 -7.02 6.11 11.16
C MET A 302 -6.02 6.66 12.18
N TYR A 303 -6.54 7.24 13.23
CA TYR A 303 -5.80 7.91 14.29
C TYR A 303 -5.88 7.12 15.59
N LYS A 304 -4.92 7.38 16.48
CA LYS A 304 -5.02 7.00 17.89
C LYS A 304 -5.67 8.14 18.67
N GLY A 305 -6.54 7.78 19.61
CA GLY A 305 -7.15 8.70 20.56
C GLY A 305 -7.02 8.16 21.98
N ILE A 306 -7.17 9.04 22.96
CA ILE A 306 -7.21 8.68 24.39
C ILE A 306 -8.47 9.29 24.98
N GLU A 307 -9.29 8.48 25.63
CA GLU A 307 -10.49 8.93 26.35
C GLU A 307 -10.51 8.26 27.73
N ASN A 308 -10.58 9.06 28.79
CA ASN A 308 -10.55 8.59 30.18
C ASN A 308 -9.37 7.64 30.48
N GLY A 309 -8.18 7.94 29.94
CA GLY A 309 -6.97 7.13 30.11
C GLY A 309 -6.95 5.82 29.31
N THR A 310 -7.97 5.55 28.49
CA THR A 310 -8.04 4.37 27.63
C THR A 310 -7.77 4.76 26.17
N GLU A 311 -6.83 4.07 25.54
CA GLU A 311 -6.54 4.24 24.11
C GLU A 311 -7.68 3.69 23.26
N PHE A 312 -7.90 4.31 22.10
CA PHE A 312 -8.80 3.83 21.06
C PHE A 312 -8.28 4.24 19.69
N SER A 313 -8.80 3.60 18.65
CA SER A 313 -8.55 4.02 17.26
C SER A 313 -9.79 4.68 16.68
N TRP A 314 -9.63 5.61 15.75
CA TRP A 314 -10.78 6.25 15.12
C TRP A 314 -10.49 6.72 13.70
N VAL A 315 -11.53 6.75 12.87
CA VAL A 315 -11.54 7.49 11.61
C VAL A 315 -12.54 8.63 11.71
N GLY A 316 -12.33 9.69 10.94
CA GLY A 316 -13.24 10.83 10.89
C GLY A 316 -14.14 10.80 9.66
N GLY A 317 -15.24 11.55 9.73
CA GLY A 317 -16.05 11.91 8.57
C GLY A 317 -16.45 13.39 8.64
N VAL A 318 -16.69 14.00 7.48
CA VAL A 318 -17.04 15.42 7.37
C VAL A 318 -18.30 15.58 6.53
N ALA A 319 -19.37 16.12 7.12
CA ALA A 319 -20.57 16.48 6.38
C ALA A 319 -20.38 17.80 5.62
N GLY A 320 -21.19 18.02 4.58
CA GLY A 320 -21.12 19.23 3.75
C GLY A 320 -21.44 20.54 4.49
N ASP A 321 -22.04 20.47 5.68
CA ASP A 321 -22.27 21.63 6.55
C ASP A 321 -21.11 21.88 7.54
N GLY A 322 -20.04 21.08 7.45
CA GLY A 322 -18.87 21.11 8.31
C GLY A 322 -18.96 20.28 9.58
N THR A 323 -20.09 19.61 9.84
CA THR A 323 -20.22 18.73 11.01
C THR A 323 -19.23 17.58 10.91
N LYS A 324 -18.46 17.37 11.98
CA LYS A 324 -17.46 16.31 12.06
C LYS A 324 -18.05 15.11 12.77
N TYR A 325 -17.72 13.93 12.28
CA TYR A 325 -18.06 12.66 12.89
C TYR A 325 -16.79 11.89 13.23
N LEU A 326 -16.86 11.11 14.30
CA LEU A 326 -15.81 10.22 14.76
C LEU A 326 -16.40 8.82 14.88
N TYR A 327 -15.76 7.85 14.22
CA TYR A 327 -16.08 6.42 14.32
C TYR A 327 -15.06 5.76 15.23
N LYS A 328 -15.51 5.29 16.40
CA LYS A 328 -14.62 4.73 17.43
C LYS A 328 -14.39 3.24 17.20
N TYR A 329 -13.16 2.80 17.33
CA TYR A 329 -12.73 1.41 17.25
C TYR A 329 -11.87 1.05 18.46
N PRO A 330 -11.77 -0.24 18.81
CA PRO A 330 -10.76 -0.71 19.75
C PRO A 330 -9.35 -0.36 19.26
N PRO A 331 -8.34 -0.28 20.14
CA PRO A 331 -6.95 -0.25 19.73
C PRO A 331 -6.64 -1.43 18.81
N TYR A 332 -6.09 -1.15 17.63
CA TYR A 332 -5.63 -2.21 16.74
C TYR A 332 -4.35 -2.83 17.31
N SER A 333 -4.47 -4.04 17.86
CA SER A 333 -3.34 -4.76 18.42
C SER A 333 -2.50 -5.49 17.36
N SER A 334 -3.08 -5.81 16.21
CA SER A 334 -2.44 -6.60 15.15
C SER A 334 -3.25 -6.62 13.84
N TRP A 335 -2.55 -6.71 12.72
CA TRP A 335 -3.15 -6.89 11.39
C TRP A 335 -2.98 -8.34 10.92
N CYS A 336 -4.00 -8.87 10.27
CA CYS A 336 -4.03 -10.19 9.66
C CYS A 336 -4.29 -10.06 8.17
N ALA A 337 -3.92 -11.08 7.40
CA ALA A 337 -4.15 -11.17 5.98
C ALA A 337 -5.48 -11.85 5.67
N ALA A 338 -6.14 -11.39 4.61
CA ALA A 338 -7.44 -11.83 4.15
C ALA A 338 -7.39 -12.11 2.65
N ASP A 339 -8.11 -13.15 2.21
CA ASP A 339 -8.44 -13.33 0.79
C ASP A 339 -9.81 -12.68 0.52
N LEU A 340 -9.86 -11.86 -0.53
CA LEU A 340 -11.09 -11.38 -1.13
C LEU A 340 -11.01 -11.63 -2.63
N HIS A 341 -11.73 -12.65 -3.11
CA HIS A 341 -11.77 -13.04 -4.53
C HIS A 341 -10.39 -13.34 -5.17
N GLY A 342 -9.43 -13.87 -4.41
CA GLY A 342 -8.07 -14.11 -4.89
C GLY A 342 -7.09 -12.95 -4.72
N HIS A 343 -7.55 -11.84 -4.13
CA HIS A 343 -6.71 -10.69 -3.79
C HIS A 343 -6.43 -10.63 -2.29
N ILE A 344 -5.18 -10.39 -1.92
CA ILE A 344 -4.78 -10.21 -0.52
C ILE A 344 -5.13 -8.81 0.00
N PHE A 345 -5.74 -8.74 1.17
CA PHE A 345 -5.92 -7.49 1.91
C PHE A 345 -5.54 -7.68 3.37
N TRP A 346 -5.41 -6.58 4.10
CA TRP A 346 -5.23 -6.60 5.55
C TRP A 346 -6.53 -6.25 6.27
N VAL A 347 -6.70 -6.84 7.44
CA VAL A 347 -7.85 -6.67 8.33
C VAL A 347 -7.38 -6.69 9.77
N THR A 348 -8.19 -6.22 10.71
CA THR A 348 -7.93 -6.53 12.13
C THR A 348 -7.91 -8.04 12.35
N CYS A 349 -7.04 -8.52 13.25
CA CYS A 349 -7.06 -9.92 13.64
C CYS A 349 -8.30 -10.31 14.47
N THR A 350 -9.12 -9.35 14.90
CA THR A 350 -10.36 -9.55 15.66
C THR A 350 -11.57 -8.92 14.96
N PRO A 351 -11.87 -9.30 13.70
CA PRO A 351 -12.87 -8.61 12.87
C PRO A 351 -14.27 -8.57 13.49
N ARG A 352 -14.66 -9.63 14.21
CA ARG A 352 -15.94 -9.67 14.93
C ARG A 352 -16.09 -8.54 15.95
N GLN A 353 -15.02 -8.21 16.69
CA GLN A 353 -15.09 -7.15 17.72
C GLN A 353 -15.38 -5.80 17.08
N GLN A 354 -14.67 -5.48 15.99
CA GLN A 354 -14.90 -4.25 15.23
C GLN A 354 -16.31 -4.23 14.63
N ILE A 355 -16.73 -5.32 13.98
CA ILE A 355 -18.04 -5.38 13.30
C ILE A 355 -19.20 -5.28 14.28
N VAL A 356 -19.13 -5.92 15.45
CA VAL A 356 -20.17 -5.79 16.48
C VAL A 356 -20.23 -4.37 17.03
N LEU A 357 -19.09 -3.71 17.23
CA LEU A 357 -19.07 -2.31 17.67
C LEU A 357 -19.66 -1.36 16.63
N GLU A 358 -19.38 -1.61 15.35
CA GLU A 358 -19.79 -0.74 14.25
C GLU A 358 -21.25 -0.96 13.81
N TYR A 359 -21.70 -2.21 13.75
CA TYR A 359 -23.02 -2.58 13.20
C TYR A 359 -23.99 -3.16 14.24
N GLY A 360 -23.53 -3.40 15.47
CA GLY A 360 -24.33 -4.00 16.54
C GLY A 360 -24.47 -5.52 16.43
N GLU A 361 -25.20 -6.13 17.38
CA GLU A 361 -25.36 -7.59 17.48
C GLU A 361 -26.00 -8.26 16.25
N LEU A 362 -26.76 -7.50 15.46
CA LEU A 362 -27.44 -7.97 14.25
C LEU A 362 -26.65 -7.72 12.96
N TRP A 363 -25.33 -7.55 13.04
CA TRP A 363 -24.43 -7.31 11.90
C TRP A 363 -24.53 -8.37 10.78
N TYR A 364 -25.00 -9.58 11.10
CA TYR A 364 -25.21 -10.67 10.15
C TYR A 364 -26.49 -10.52 9.33
N GLN A 365 -27.34 -9.53 9.60
CA GLN A 365 -28.53 -9.23 8.82
C GLN A 365 -28.22 -8.27 7.67
N ASP A 366 -29.00 -8.37 6.59
CA ASP A 366 -28.90 -7.43 5.48
C ASP A 366 -29.40 -6.04 5.91
N HIS A 367 -28.65 -5.00 5.58
CA HIS A 367 -29.06 -3.61 5.79
C HIS A 367 -29.19 -2.94 4.42
N PRO A 368 -30.41 -2.59 3.98
CA PRO A 368 -30.60 -1.97 2.67
C PRO A 368 -29.85 -0.63 2.57
N THR A 369 -29.15 -0.44 1.45
CA THR A 369 -28.42 0.81 1.16
C THR A 369 -29.37 2.02 1.11
N ALA A 370 -30.59 1.83 0.61
CA ALA A 370 -31.60 2.89 0.50
C ALA A 370 -32.00 3.51 1.85
N THR A 371 -31.80 2.80 2.96
CA THR A 371 -32.11 3.27 4.32
C THR A 371 -30.85 3.45 5.16
N TYR A 372 -29.66 3.29 4.57
CA TYR A 372 -28.39 3.45 5.26
C TYR A 372 -27.96 4.91 5.29
N SER A 373 -27.49 5.36 6.45
CA SER A 373 -26.88 6.67 6.66
C SER A 373 -25.55 6.49 7.36
N TRP A 374 -24.46 6.88 6.70
CA TRP A 374 -23.09 6.73 7.21
C TRP A 374 -22.92 7.38 8.59
N TYR A 375 -23.51 8.56 8.83
CA TYR A 375 -23.34 9.29 10.09
C TYR A 375 -24.30 8.88 11.23
N SER A 376 -25.24 7.96 11.00
CA SER A 376 -26.26 7.62 12.02
C SER A 376 -26.69 6.15 12.09
N SER A 377 -26.44 5.35 11.06
CA SER A 377 -26.80 3.91 11.05
C SER A 377 -25.77 3.07 11.82
N GLN A 378 -24.49 3.43 11.72
CA GLN A 378 -23.41 2.81 12.50
C GLN A 378 -23.57 3.11 14.00
N LYS A 379 -23.21 2.15 14.85
CA LYS A 379 -23.37 2.23 16.32
C LYS A 379 -22.17 2.88 17.02
N ASN A 380 -21.04 2.99 16.34
CA ASN A 380 -19.80 3.55 16.87
C ASN A 380 -19.53 5.00 16.43
N VAL A 381 -20.49 5.65 15.76
CA VAL A 381 -20.38 7.03 15.30
C VAL A 381 -20.89 8.02 16.34
N ARG A 382 -20.21 9.16 16.45
CA ARG A 382 -20.69 10.33 17.20
C ARG A 382 -20.23 11.63 16.53
N GLU A 383 -20.97 12.71 16.77
CA GLU A 383 -20.48 14.04 16.43
C GLU A 383 -19.21 14.37 17.21
N ASN A 384 -18.26 15.05 16.56
CA ASN A 384 -16.94 15.37 17.09
C ASN A 384 -16.52 16.81 16.75
N GLY A 385 -17.47 17.72 16.86
CA GLY A 385 -17.29 19.15 16.58
C GLY A 385 -17.71 19.55 15.16
N LYS A 386 -17.26 20.73 14.74
CA LYS A 386 -17.68 21.35 13.49
C LYS A 386 -16.56 22.23 12.93
N TRP A 387 -16.30 22.11 11.63
CA TRP A 387 -15.43 23.03 10.90
C TRP A 387 -16.13 24.37 10.68
N THR A 388 -15.40 25.48 10.79
CA THR A 388 -15.93 26.80 10.40
C THR A 388 -16.11 26.88 8.89
N LYS A 389 -16.88 27.87 8.42
CA LYS A 389 -17.08 28.10 6.98
C LYS A 389 -15.76 28.42 6.27
N GLU A 390 -14.83 29.07 6.96
CA GLU A 390 -13.51 29.41 6.46
C GLU A 390 -12.66 28.14 6.31
N GLN A 391 -12.61 27.28 7.33
CA GLN A 391 -11.89 26.00 7.29
C GLN A 391 -12.45 25.07 6.21
N MET A 392 -13.78 25.05 6.03
CA MET A 392 -14.43 24.25 4.98
C MET A 392 -13.92 24.56 3.58
N LYS A 393 -13.52 25.80 3.28
CA LYS A 393 -12.94 26.17 1.98
C LYS A 393 -11.57 25.52 1.73
N GLU A 394 -10.85 25.19 2.80
CA GLU A 394 -9.51 24.60 2.73
C GLU A 394 -9.52 23.09 2.78
N ILE A 395 -10.54 22.50 3.40
CA ILE A 395 -10.56 21.06 3.72
C ILE A 395 -11.65 20.28 3.01
N TYR A 396 -12.64 20.91 2.37
CA TYR A 396 -13.75 20.21 1.71
C TYR A 396 -13.67 20.37 0.19
N HIS A 397 -12.97 19.46 -0.48
CA HIS A 397 -12.77 19.49 -1.93
C HIS A 397 -13.51 18.34 -2.61
N VAL A 398 -14.27 18.69 -3.65
CA VAL A 398 -14.92 17.73 -4.55
C VAL A 398 -14.43 18.03 -5.97
N TYR A 399 -13.96 16.98 -6.64
CA TYR A 399 -13.39 17.04 -7.98
C TYR A 399 -14.36 16.37 -8.97
N GLY A 400 -14.52 17.00 -10.14
CA GLY A 400 -15.45 16.61 -11.20
C GLY A 400 -14.89 15.57 -12.17
#